data_AF-A0A2S7MXN7-F1
#
_entry.id   AF-A0A2S7MXN7-F1
#
_cell.length_a   1.000
_cell.length_b   1.000
_cell.length_c   1.000
_cell.angle_alpha   90.00
_cell.angle_beta   90.00
_cell.angle_gamma   90.00
#
_symmetry.space_group_name_H-M   'P 1'
#
loop_
_entity.id
_entity.type
_entity.pdbx_description
1 polymer ?
#
loop_
_entity_poly.entity_id
_entity_poly.type
_entity_poly.pdbx_seq_one_letter_code
_entity_poly.pdbx_strand_id
1 'polypeptide(L)'
;MTSVSRGFLLKQKAFLKLYLLEIAASPKDYGSVVLDDLRAKFKPYGYSPSHTEFYKTYKELYKQGFVKRRSEIKGDPHENIQEVFIYYLTEKGKEELEVYRKLMKVELERSIGILQTALEDHYGPVKK
;
A
#
# COMPACT_ATOMS: atom_id res chain seq x y z
N MET A 1 11.14 -26.67 1.30
CA MET A 1 10.44 -26.56 0.01
C MET A 1 9.72 -25.22 -0.04
N THR A 2 10.27 -24.23 -0.74
CA THR A 2 9.59 -22.95 -0.99
C THR A 2 8.45 -23.22 -1.96
N SER A 3 7.20 -22.97 -1.54
CA SER A 3 6.04 -23.15 -2.42
C SER A 3 6.16 -22.17 -3.59
N VAL A 4 6.36 -22.68 -4.81
CA VAL A 4 6.32 -21.85 -6.01
C VAL A 4 4.91 -21.29 -6.14
N SER A 5 4.78 -19.97 -6.01
CA SER A 5 3.52 -19.26 -6.16
C SER A 5 2.98 -19.47 -7.59
N ARG A 6 1.82 -20.12 -7.73
CA ARG A 6 1.07 -20.24 -9.00
C ARG A 6 0.32 -18.95 -9.37
N GLY A 7 0.69 -17.82 -8.77
CA GLY A 7 0.01 -16.54 -8.96
C GLY A 7 0.25 -15.93 -10.35
N PHE A 8 -0.70 -15.15 -10.85
CA PHE A 8 -0.53 -14.35 -12.07
C PHE A 8 0.17 -13.03 -11.73
N LEU A 9 -0.57 -11.94 -11.51
CA LEU A 9 0.00 -10.66 -11.07
C LEU A 9 -0.23 -10.41 -9.58
N LEU A 10 0.55 -9.48 -9.03
CA LEU A 10 0.37 -8.98 -7.67
C LEU A 10 -1.05 -8.47 -7.46
N LYS A 11 -1.69 -8.92 -6.37
CA LYS A 11 -3.02 -8.43 -5.97
C LYS A 11 -2.95 -6.99 -5.50
N GLN A 12 -3.92 -6.17 -5.89
CA GLN A 12 -4.05 -4.76 -5.48
C GLN A 12 -3.89 -4.56 -3.96
N LYS A 13 -4.55 -5.41 -3.17
CA LYS A 13 -4.49 -5.35 -1.71
C LYS A 13 -3.08 -5.56 -1.14
N ALA A 14 -2.31 -6.48 -1.73
CA ALA A 14 -0.93 -6.73 -1.32
C ALA A 14 -0.02 -5.55 -1.68
N PHE A 15 -0.23 -4.97 -2.86
CA PHE A 15 0.41 -3.72 -3.25
C PHE A 15 0.12 -2.60 -2.25
N LEU A 16 -1.16 -2.35 -1.94
CA LEU A 16 -1.55 -1.33 -0.96
C LEU A 16 -0.96 -1.60 0.42
N LYS A 17 -0.98 -2.84 0.91
CA LYS A 17 -0.37 -3.21 2.20
C LYS A 17 1.09 -2.75 2.30
N LEU A 18 1.89 -2.94 1.25
CA LEU A 18 3.29 -2.49 1.23
C LEU A 18 3.40 -0.98 1.47
N TYR A 19 2.66 -0.19 0.69
CA TYR A 19 2.68 1.28 0.82
C TYR A 19 2.19 1.75 2.19
N LEU A 20 1.12 1.15 2.73
CA LEU A 20 0.58 1.58 4.01
C LEU A 20 1.50 1.24 5.19
N LEU A 21 2.21 0.12 5.14
CA LEU A 21 3.24 -0.21 6.13
C LEU A 21 4.42 0.76 6.06
N GLU A 22 4.91 1.09 4.86
CA GLU A 22 6.01 2.06 4.65
C GLU A 22 5.62 3.46 5.14
N ILE A 23 4.40 3.91 4.82
CA ILE A 23 3.89 5.21 5.28
C ILE A 23 3.75 5.22 6.81
N ALA A 24 3.27 4.14 7.42
CA ALA A 24 3.17 4.01 8.86
C ALA A 24 4.55 3.96 9.57
N ALA A 25 5.65 3.66 8.84
CA ALA A 25 7.00 3.65 9.37
C ALA A 25 7.56 5.07 9.58
N SER A 26 7.07 6.05 8.82
CA SER A 26 7.43 7.45 8.93
C SER A 26 6.20 8.33 8.64
N PRO A 27 5.21 8.32 9.54
CA PRO A 27 3.93 8.95 9.28
C PRO A 27 4.07 10.46 9.24
N LYS A 28 3.60 11.04 8.13
CA LYS A 28 3.61 12.49 7.90
C LYS A 28 2.22 13.12 8.06
N ASP A 29 1.17 12.37 7.71
CA ASP A 29 -0.20 12.88 7.63
C ASP A 29 -1.25 11.83 8.01
N TYR A 30 -2.50 12.27 8.13
CA TYR A 30 -3.67 11.46 8.43
C TYR A 30 -4.22 10.74 7.18
N GLY A 31 -5.02 9.69 7.41
CA GLY A 31 -5.42 8.73 6.39
C GLY A 31 -5.99 9.31 5.08
N SER A 32 -6.76 10.41 5.13
CA SER A 32 -7.30 11.00 3.90
C SER A 32 -6.24 11.65 3.02
N VAL A 33 -5.27 12.35 3.61
CA VAL A 33 -4.14 12.96 2.86
C VAL A 33 -3.28 11.86 2.25
N VAL A 34 -2.99 10.80 3.02
CA VAL A 34 -2.26 9.63 2.53
C VAL A 34 -2.96 8.99 1.32
N LEU A 35 -4.29 8.88 1.35
CA LEU A 35 -5.06 8.36 0.22
C LEU A 35 -4.93 9.24 -1.02
N ASP A 36 -5.02 10.55 -0.86
CA ASP A 36 -4.93 11.50 -1.97
C ASP A 36 -3.52 11.53 -2.56
N ASP A 37 -2.47 11.44 -1.73
CA ASP A 37 -1.09 11.31 -2.18
C ASP A 37 -0.87 10.04 -3.01
N LEU A 38 -1.42 8.90 -2.57
CA LEU A 38 -1.34 7.65 -3.34
C LEU A 38 -2.06 7.77 -4.68
N ARG A 39 -3.25 8.40 -4.71
CA ARG A 39 -3.99 8.64 -5.95
C ARG A 39 -3.21 9.55 -6.89
N ALA A 40 -2.63 10.64 -6.39
CA ALA A 40 -1.81 11.55 -7.17
C ALA A 40 -0.58 10.84 -7.74
N LYS A 41 0.12 10.07 -6.91
CA LYS A 41 1.32 9.31 -7.28
C LYS A 41 1.06 8.31 -8.42
N PHE A 42 -0.08 7.62 -8.41
CA PHE A 42 -0.36 6.57 -9.38
C PHE A 42 -1.29 6.98 -10.53
N LYS A 43 -1.78 8.23 -10.53
CA LYS A 43 -2.58 8.80 -11.62
C LYS A 43 -1.96 8.61 -13.02
N PRO A 44 -0.64 8.77 -13.24
CA PRO A 44 -0.04 8.55 -14.57
C PRO A 44 -0.21 7.13 -15.12
N TYR A 45 -0.41 6.15 -14.23
CA TYR A 45 -0.62 4.75 -14.60
C TYR A 45 -2.10 4.34 -14.61
N GLY A 46 -3.02 5.31 -14.45
CA GLY A 46 -4.46 5.05 -14.40
C GLY A 46 -4.94 4.35 -13.11
N TYR A 47 -4.09 4.23 -12.09
CA TYR A 47 -4.46 3.59 -10.83
C TYR A 47 -4.88 4.61 -9.77
N SER A 48 -6.03 4.37 -9.15
CA SER A 48 -6.59 5.21 -8.08
C SER A 48 -7.22 4.34 -7.00
N PRO A 49 -6.58 4.17 -5.83
CA PRO A 49 -7.17 3.37 -4.75
C PRO A 49 -8.50 3.97 -4.25
N SER A 50 -9.47 3.09 -4.01
CA SER A 50 -10.76 3.49 -3.44
C SER A 50 -10.63 3.75 -1.94
N HIS A 51 -11.49 4.62 -1.42
CA HIS A 51 -11.59 4.87 0.01
C HIS A 51 -11.85 3.55 0.78
N THR A 52 -12.77 2.73 0.27
CA THR A 52 -13.12 1.44 0.88
C THR A 52 -11.92 0.49 0.97
N GLU A 53 -11.15 0.29 -0.10
CA GLU A 53 -10.03 -0.65 -0.08
C GLU A 53 -8.87 -0.16 0.80
N PHE A 54 -8.62 1.15 0.76
CA PHE A 54 -7.61 1.80 1.59
C PHE A 54 -7.89 1.61 3.09
N TYR A 55 -9.09 1.97 3.56
CA TYR A 55 -9.43 1.84 4.98
C TYR A 55 -9.66 0.39 5.41
N LYS A 56 -10.12 -0.50 4.51
CA LYS A 56 -10.13 -1.95 4.78
C LYS A 56 -8.73 -2.48 5.04
N THR A 57 -7.75 -2.07 4.24
CA THR A 57 -6.34 -2.48 4.41
C THR A 57 -5.78 -1.98 5.74
N TYR A 58 -5.98 -0.69 6.09
CA TYR A 58 -5.57 -0.19 7.41
C TYR A 58 -6.27 -0.90 8.58
N LYS A 59 -7.57 -1.20 8.45
CA LYS A 59 -8.33 -1.92 9.48
C LYS A 59 -7.75 -3.32 9.71
N GLU A 60 -7.31 -4.01 8.67
CA GLU A 60 -6.67 -5.31 8.79
C GLU A 60 -5.28 -5.22 9.42
N LEU A 61 -4.45 -4.28 8.96
CA LEU A 61 -3.14 -4.01 9.56
C LEU A 61 -3.26 -3.70 11.06
N TYR A 62 -4.29 -2.93 11.44
CA TYR A 62 -4.59 -2.60 12.82
C TYR A 62 -5.00 -3.85 13.61
N LYS A 63 -5.93 -4.65 13.09
CA LYS A 63 -6.37 -5.92 13.72
C LYS A 63 -5.23 -6.92 13.90
N GLN A 64 -4.27 -6.94 12.97
CA GLN A 64 -3.08 -7.80 13.04
C GLN A 64 -2.04 -7.29 14.06
N GLY A 65 -2.23 -6.08 14.59
CA GLY A 65 -1.32 -5.42 15.51
C GLY A 65 -0.07 -4.87 14.83
N PHE A 66 -0.06 -4.72 13.51
CA PHE A 66 1.07 -4.17 12.76
C PHE A 66 1.09 -2.64 12.79
N VAL A 67 -0.08 -2.01 12.87
CA VAL A 67 -0.20 -0.57 13.07
C VAL A 67 -1.02 -0.27 14.32
N LYS A 68 -0.71 0.84 14.97
CA LYS A 68 -1.57 1.53 15.91
C LYS A 68 -2.04 2.84 15.29
N ARG A 69 -3.10 3.43 15.85
CA ARG A 69 -3.62 4.74 15.39
C ARG A 69 -3.73 5.71 16.55
N ARG A 70 -3.49 6.99 16.27
CA ARG A 70 -3.84 8.11 17.14
C ARG A 70 -4.93 8.92 16.46
N SER A 71 -5.93 9.36 17.21
CA SER A 71 -6.89 10.35 16.71
C SER A 71 -6.39 11.76 16.94
N GLU A 72 -6.66 12.62 15.97
CA GLU A 72 -6.47 14.06 16.06
C GLU A 72 -7.75 14.75 15.63
N ILE A 73 -8.05 15.88 16.26
CA ILE A 73 -9.19 16.72 15.88
C ILE A 73 -8.68 17.81 14.95
N LYS A 74 -9.28 17.90 13.77
CA LYS A 74 -9.06 19.00 12.83
C LYS A 74 -10.31 19.87 12.69
N GLY A 75 -10.09 21.14 12.39
CA GLY A 75 -11.12 22.13 12.08
C GLY A 75 -11.38 23.12 13.22
N ASP A 76 -12.16 24.15 12.91
CA ASP A 76 -12.56 25.16 13.88
C ASP A 76 -13.63 24.56 14.82
N PRO A 77 -13.47 24.66 16.16
CA PRO A 77 -14.46 24.20 17.12
C PRO A 77 -15.87 24.75 16.91
N HIS A 78 -15.99 25.90 16.24
CA HIS A 78 -17.24 26.61 16.02
C HIS A 78 -17.91 26.32 14.68
N GLU A 79 -17.23 25.63 13.76
CA GLU A 79 -17.77 25.37 12.42
C GLU A 79 -17.86 23.88 12.12
N ASN A 80 -16.73 23.15 12.15
CA ASN A 80 -16.69 21.73 11.80
C ASN A 80 -15.46 21.06 12.40
N ILE A 81 -15.69 20.18 13.37
CA ILE A 81 -14.68 19.30 13.96
C ILE A 81 -14.71 17.97 13.20
N GLN A 82 -13.58 17.57 12.64
CA GLN A 82 -13.37 16.24 12.06
C GLN A 82 -12.33 15.47 12.86
N GLU A 83 -12.71 14.28 13.34
CA GLU A 83 -11.74 13.32 13.87
C GLU A 83 -11.01 12.64 12.72
N VAL A 84 -9.68 12.74 12.72
CA VAL A 84 -8.80 12.10 11.75
C VAL A 84 -7.86 11.12 12.43
N PHE A 85 -7.43 10.08 11.71
CA PHE A 85 -6.51 9.07 12.24
C PHE A 85 -5.14 9.14 11.57
N ILE A 86 -4.09 9.12 12.38
CA ILE A 86 -2.71 8.93 11.96
C ILE A 86 -2.27 7.52 12.39
N TYR A 87 -1.68 6.77 11.46
CA TYR A 87 -1.25 5.39 11.68
C TYR A 87 0.26 5.31 11.87
N TYR A 88 0.70 4.50 12.84
CA TYR A 88 2.10 4.29 13.18
C TYR A 88 2.40 2.80 13.24
N LEU A 89 3.58 2.37 12.81
CA LEU A 89 4.02 1.00 13.03
C LEU A 89 4.15 0.69 14.53
N THR A 90 3.81 -0.54 14.89
CA THR A 90 4.22 -1.16 16.15
C THR A 90 5.58 -1.86 15.95
N GLU A 91 6.21 -2.37 17.02
CA GLU A 91 7.42 -3.18 16.87
C GLU A 91 7.17 -4.43 15.99
N LYS A 92 6.05 -5.13 16.24
CA LYS A 92 5.57 -6.23 15.38
C LYS A 92 5.40 -5.79 13.93
N GLY A 93 4.91 -4.57 13.70
CA GLY A 93 4.75 -3.98 12.38
C GLY A 93 6.07 -3.71 11.67
N LYS A 94 7.11 -3.29 12.40
CA LYS A 94 8.46 -3.10 11.84
C LYS A 94 9.06 -4.42 11.38
N GLU A 95 8.95 -5.47 12.21
CA GLU A 95 9.39 -6.82 11.84
C GLU A 95 8.64 -7.34 10.61
N GLU A 96 7.32 -7.19 10.60
CA GLU A 96 6.48 -7.55 9.46
C GLU A 96 6.87 -6.78 8.20
N LEU A 97 7.12 -5.46 8.28
CA LEU A 97 7.51 -4.66 7.14
C LEU A 97 8.81 -5.19 6.51
N GLU A 98 9.82 -5.52 7.31
CA GLU A 98 11.08 -6.06 6.79
C GLU A 98 10.92 -7.38 6.04
N VAL A 99 10.10 -8.29 6.58
CA VAL A 99 9.76 -9.56 5.90
C VAL A 99 8.92 -9.30 4.64
N TYR A 100 7.93 -8.42 4.74
CA TYR A 100 7.00 -8.12 3.67
C TYR A 100 7.70 -7.44 2.49
N ARG A 101 8.66 -6.55 2.73
CA ARG A 101 9.48 -5.92 1.66
C ARG A 101 10.21 -6.97 0.82
N LYS A 102 10.83 -7.96 1.46
CA LYS A 102 11.55 -9.04 0.76
C LYS A 102 10.59 -9.87 -0.09
N LEU A 103 9.43 -10.24 0.46
CA LEU A 103 8.40 -10.96 -0.27
C LEU A 103 7.88 -10.15 -1.46
N MET A 104 7.58 -8.87 -1.24
CA MET A 104 6.99 -8.00 -2.24
C MET A 104 7.96 -7.67 -3.37
N LYS A 105 9.27 -7.58 -3.09
CA LYS A 105 10.29 -7.46 -4.13
C LYS A 105 10.21 -8.61 -5.13
N VAL A 106 10.19 -9.85 -4.63
CA VAL A 106 10.07 -11.06 -5.47
C VAL A 106 8.77 -11.04 -6.28
N GLU A 107 7.63 -10.69 -5.66
CA GLU A 107 6.34 -10.65 -6.37
C GLU A 107 6.24 -9.53 -7.41
N LEU A 108 6.85 -8.37 -7.16
CA LEU A 108 6.92 -7.26 -8.12
C LEU A 108 7.82 -7.63 -9.30
N GLU A 109 9.02 -8.16 -9.05
CA GLU A 109 9.95 -8.63 -10.09
C GLU A 109 9.29 -9.70 -10.98
N ARG A 110 8.59 -10.66 -10.35
CA ARG A 110 7.82 -11.69 -11.07
C ARG A 110 6.69 -11.10 -11.92
N SER A 111 5.94 -10.14 -11.38
CA SER A 111 4.84 -9.47 -12.10
C SER A 111 5.37 -8.67 -13.29
N ILE A 112 6.50 -7.97 -13.13
CA ILE A 112 7.18 -7.25 -14.20
C ILE A 112 7.62 -8.21 -15.29
N GLY A 113 8.25 -9.33 -14.93
CA GLY A 113 8.69 -10.35 -15.89
C GLY A 113 7.54 -10.88 -16.74
N ILE A 114 6.41 -11.24 -16.12
CA ILE A 114 5.21 -11.72 -16.85
C ILE A 114 4.71 -10.66 -17.85
N LEU A 115 4.63 -9.40 -17.44
CA LEU A 115 4.16 -8.31 -18.30
C LEU A 115 5.14 -8.00 -19.43
N GLN A 116 6.45 -8.04 -19.15
CA GLN A 116 7.50 -7.84 -20.15
C GLN A 116 7.48 -8.95 -21.19
N THR A 117 7.38 -10.22 -20.78
CA THR A 117 7.25 -11.35 -21.71
C THR A 117 6.02 -11.21 -22.60
N ALA A 118 4.86 -10.85 -22.04
CA ALA A 118 3.65 -10.64 -22.85
C ALA A 118 3.79 -9.46 -23.82
N LEU A 119 4.50 -8.40 -23.44
CA LEU A 119 4.78 -7.28 -24.35
C LEU A 119 5.69 -7.71 -25.49
N GLU A 120 6.77 -8.45 -25.19
CA GLU A 120 7.73 -8.92 -26.19
C GLU A 120 7.09 -9.90 -27.18
N ASP A 121 6.34 -10.89 -26.68
CA ASP A 121 5.72 -11.94 -27.50
C ASP A 121 4.69 -11.38 -28.49
N HIS A 122 4.00 -10.28 -28.14
CA HIS A 122 2.89 -9.75 -28.91
C HIS A 122 3.19 -8.44 -29.65
N TYR A 123 4.17 -7.67 -29.20
CA TYR A 123 4.46 -6.33 -29.74
C TYR A 123 5.96 -6.10 -30.06
N GLY A 124 6.83 -7.06 -29.77
CA GLY A 124 8.27 -6.97 -29.98
C GLY A 124 9.02 -6.27 -28.83
N PRO A 125 10.35 -6.06 -28.97
CA PRO A 125 11.20 -5.58 -27.87
C PRO A 125 10.73 -4.24 -27.30
N VAL A 126 10.51 -4.20 -25.99
CA VAL A 126 10.14 -2.97 -25.27
C VAL A 126 11.36 -2.06 -25.21
N LYS A 127 11.30 -0.89 -25.85
CA LYS A 127 12.34 0.14 -25.70
C LYS A 127 12.32 0.66 -24.27
N LYS A 128 13.45 0.53 -23.57
CA LYS A 128 13.67 1.07 -22.23
C LYS A 128 13.78 2.58 -22.23
#